data_AF-A0A6N8I3D6-F1
#
_entry.id   AF-A0A6N8I3D6-F1
#
_cell.length_a   1.000
_cell.length_b   1.000
_cell.length_c   1.000
_cell.angle_alpha   90.00
_cell.angle_beta   90.00
_cell.angle_gamma   90.00
#
_symmetry.space_group_name_H-M   'P 1'
#
loop_
_entity.id
_entity.type
_entity.pdbx_description
1 polymer ?
#
loop_
_entity_poly.entity_id
_entity_poly.type
_entity_poly.pdbx_seq_one_letter_code
_entity_poly.pdbx_strand_id
1 'polypeptide(L)'
;MFFPALGQEVSQDCASWQENWPNLSPYFKYPQEVRRLIYTTNAIEGFNRQLRKVTKAKSVFPTDNSLLKMLYLAMIDITKKWTGRRQDWSIIHAQLAVFFADRMLD
;
A
#
# COMPACT_ATOMS: atom_id res chain seq x y z
N MET A 1 -17.27 7.01 -30.31
CA MET A 1 -17.95 7.66 -29.18
C MET A 1 -16.92 7.79 -28.06
N PHE A 2 -16.56 9.04 -27.73
CA PHE A 2 -15.85 9.55 -26.54
C PHE A 2 -14.50 8.97 -26.12
N PHE A 3 -13.41 9.65 -26.51
CA PHE A 3 -12.36 10.12 -25.58
C PHE A 3 -11.66 11.39 -26.13
N PRO A 4 -12.21 12.59 -25.90
CA PRO A 4 -11.40 13.82 -25.93
C PRO A 4 -11.58 14.60 -24.63
N ALA A 5 -10.82 14.26 -23.58
CA ALA A 5 -10.76 15.03 -22.34
C ALA A 5 -9.44 14.86 -21.55
N LEU A 6 -8.40 14.24 -22.11
CA LEU A 6 -7.19 13.87 -21.34
C LEU A 6 -6.06 14.92 -21.37
N GLY A 7 -6.21 16.04 -22.09
CA GLY A 7 -5.10 17.00 -22.28
C GLY A 7 -4.62 17.71 -21.01
N GLN A 8 -5.51 17.95 -20.04
CA GLN A 8 -5.16 18.62 -18.78
C GLN A 8 -4.82 17.64 -17.64
N GLU A 9 -5.57 16.54 -17.49
CA GLU A 9 -5.30 15.53 -16.45
C GLU A 9 -3.96 14.82 -16.67
N VAL A 10 -3.65 14.42 -17.92
CA VAL A 10 -2.35 13.79 -18.25
C VAL A 10 -1.18 14.73 -17.98
N SER A 11 -1.39 16.05 -18.09
CA SER A 11 -0.36 17.05 -17.79
C SER A 11 -0.05 17.14 -16.29
N GLN A 12 -1.09 17.13 -15.44
CA GLN A 12 -0.93 17.16 -13.99
C GLN A 12 -0.32 15.88 -13.43
N ASP A 13 -0.74 14.72 -13.96
CA ASP A 13 -0.14 13.44 -13.59
C ASP A 13 1.34 13.42 -13.95
N CYS A 14 1.70 13.77 -15.19
CA CYS A 14 3.09 13.85 -15.62
C CYS A 14 3.93 14.81 -14.76
N ALA A 15 3.38 15.97 -14.39
CA ALA A 15 4.06 16.92 -13.51
C ALA A 15 4.32 16.33 -12.12
N SER A 16 3.31 15.72 -11.50
CA SER A 16 3.45 15.04 -10.20
C SER A 16 4.47 13.89 -10.24
N TRP A 17 4.51 13.11 -11.32
CA TRP A 17 5.50 12.05 -11.51
C TRP A 17 6.92 12.60 -11.64
N GLN A 18 7.10 13.70 -12.38
CA GLN A 18 8.41 14.36 -12.54
C GLN A 18 8.90 14.96 -11.22
N GLU A 19 8.05 15.67 -10.50
CA GLU A 19 8.36 16.28 -9.20
C GLU A 19 8.75 15.22 -8.15
N ASN A 20 8.04 14.09 -8.12
CA ASN A 20 8.27 13.02 -7.17
C ASN A 20 9.29 11.97 -7.65
N TRP A 21 9.82 12.10 -8.87
CA TRP A 21 10.77 11.13 -9.45
C TRP A 21 11.97 10.82 -8.56
N PRO A 22 12.60 11.77 -7.84
CA PRO A 22 13.68 11.47 -6.90
C PRO A 22 13.28 10.47 -5.80
N ASN A 23 12.02 10.50 -5.36
CA ASN A 23 11.48 9.60 -4.34
C ASN A 23 11.03 8.25 -4.92
N LEU A 24 10.59 8.24 -6.18
CA LEU A 24 10.05 7.04 -6.85
C LEU A 24 11.15 6.21 -7.54
N SER A 25 12.16 6.85 -8.12
CA SER A 25 13.24 6.18 -8.85
C SER A 25 14.03 5.12 -8.06
N PRO A 26 14.22 5.21 -6.72
CA PRO A 26 14.85 4.14 -5.95
C PRO A 26 14.12 2.79 -6.06
N TYR A 27 12.82 2.79 -6.38
CA TYR A 27 12.06 1.57 -6.64
C TYR A 27 12.74 0.66 -7.67
N PHE A 28 13.36 1.23 -8.70
CA PHE A 28 14.01 0.47 -9.78
C PHE A 28 15.33 -0.19 -9.36
N LYS A 29 15.87 0.16 -8.19
CA LYS A 29 17.07 -0.49 -7.62
C LYS A 29 16.74 -1.86 -7.03
N TYR A 30 15.47 -2.14 -6.72
CA TYR A 30 15.07 -3.40 -6.10
C TYR A 30 15.00 -4.57 -7.10
N PRO A 31 15.33 -5.81 -6.67
CA PRO A 31 15.10 -7.02 -7.45
C PRO A 31 13.62 -7.18 -7.86
N GLN A 32 13.37 -7.94 -8.92
CA GLN A 32 12.03 -8.09 -9.50
C GLN A 32 10.98 -8.61 -8.50
N GLU A 33 11.39 -9.49 -7.62
CA GLU A 33 10.58 -10.14 -6.59
C GLU A 33 10.15 -9.12 -5.52
N VAL A 34 11.08 -8.25 -5.12
CA VAL A 34 10.83 -7.16 -4.17
C VAL A 34 9.99 -6.07 -4.82
N ARG A 35 10.24 -5.73 -6.10
CA ARG A 35 9.38 -4.81 -6.86
C ARG A 35 7.94 -5.29 -6.95
N ARG A 36 7.74 -6.58 -7.22
CA ARG A 36 6.40 -7.19 -7.23
C ARG A 36 5.73 -7.10 -5.87
N LEU A 37 6.47 -7.29 -4.77
CA LEU A 37 5.94 -7.09 -3.42
C LEU A 37 5.46 -5.65 -3.21
N ILE A 38 6.28 -4.67 -3.58
CA ILE A 38 5.97 -3.23 -3.40
C ILE A 38 4.78 -2.80 -4.26
N TYR A 39 4.73 -3.22 -5.53
CA TYR A 39 3.67 -2.84 -6.46
C TYR A 39 2.31 -3.48 -6.14
N THR A 40 2.27 -4.57 -5.36
CA THR A 40 0.98 -5.19 -5.01
C THR A 40 0.17 -4.30 -4.07
N THR A 41 -0.74 -3.50 -4.62
CA THR A 41 -1.64 -2.61 -3.86
C THR A 41 -2.80 -3.35 -3.20
N ASN A 42 -3.08 -4.60 -3.59
CA ASN A 42 -4.20 -5.40 -3.10
C ASN A 42 -4.32 -5.44 -1.55
N ALA A 43 -3.19 -5.53 -0.84
CA ALA A 43 -3.20 -5.58 0.62
C ALA A 43 -3.64 -4.25 1.25
N ILE A 44 -3.05 -3.13 0.79
CA ILE A 44 -3.38 -1.80 1.33
C ILE A 44 -4.75 -1.32 0.87
N GLU A 45 -5.16 -1.63 -0.37
CA GLU A 45 -6.51 -1.36 -0.88
C GLU A 45 -7.56 -2.17 -0.12
N GLY A 46 -7.31 -3.46 0.11
CA GLY A 46 -8.20 -4.33 0.89
C GLY A 46 -8.35 -3.87 2.33
N PHE A 47 -7.26 -3.41 2.96
CA PHE A 47 -7.28 -2.80 4.28
C PHE A 47 -8.11 -1.50 4.29
N ASN A 48 -7.81 -0.56 3.38
CA ASN A 48 -8.51 0.71 3.26
C ASN A 48 -9.99 0.55 2.95
N ARG A 49 -10.37 -0.44 2.13
CA ARG A 49 -11.77 -0.76 1.84
C ARG A 49 -12.51 -1.19 3.11
N GLN A 50 -11.89 -1.98 3.98
CA GLN A 50 -12.50 -2.39 5.24
C GLN A 50 -12.64 -1.22 6.22
N LEU A 51 -11.64 -0.34 6.30
CA LEU A 51 -11.76 0.89 7.10
C LEU A 51 -12.88 1.80 6.58
N ARG A 52 -12.97 2.03 5.28
CA ARG A 52 -14.07 2.82 4.67
C ARG A 52 -15.45 2.19 4.94
N LYS A 53 -15.54 0.86 5.00
CA LYS A 53 -16.79 0.17 5.30
C LYS A 53 -17.28 0.49 6.71
N VAL A 54 -16.40 0.46 7.71
CA VAL A 54 -16.79 0.72 9.11
C VAL A 54 -17.08 2.20 9.36
N THR A 55 -16.34 3.11 8.72
CA THR A 55 -16.59 4.55 8.87
C THR A 55 -17.82 5.01 8.09
N LYS A 56 -18.14 4.41 6.95
CA LYS A 56 -19.37 4.73 6.19
C LYS A 56 -20.65 4.43 6.98
N ALA A 57 -20.63 3.42 7.85
CA ALA A 57 -21.79 3.07 8.69
C ALA A 57 -22.05 4.10 9.81
N LYS A 58 -21.07 4.94 10.16
CA LYS A 58 -21.18 5.95 11.20
C LYS A 58 -20.55 7.27 10.73
N SER A 59 -21.38 8.16 10.21
CA SER A 59 -20.93 9.42 9.61
C SER A 59 -20.47 10.48 10.62
N VAL A 60 -20.89 10.37 11.89
CA VAL A 60 -20.56 11.34 12.95
C VAL A 60 -19.95 10.65 14.17
N PHE A 61 -18.83 11.20 14.63
CA PHE A 61 -18.11 10.76 15.81
C PHE A 61 -18.13 11.87 16.87
N PRO A 62 -18.53 11.57 18.12
CA PRO A 62 -18.56 12.59 19.18
C PRO A 62 -17.19 13.15 19.56
N THR A 63 -16.13 12.35 19.41
CA THR A 63 -14.73 12.72 19.72
C THR A 63 -13.76 11.97 18.81
N ASP A 64 -12.56 12.50 18.63
CA ASP A 64 -11.47 11.81 17.91
C ASP A 64 -11.14 10.45 18.55
N ASN A 65 -11.18 10.36 19.88
CA ASN A 65 -10.99 9.11 20.62
C ASN A 65 -12.04 8.04 20.25
N SER A 66 -13.28 8.44 19.97
CA SER A 66 -14.32 7.50 19.54
C SER A 66 -14.08 6.97 18.13
N LEU A 67 -13.53 7.80 17.23
CA LEU A 67 -13.10 7.39 15.90
C LEU A 67 -11.89 6.45 15.97
N LEU A 68 -10.86 6.81 16.75
CA LEU A 68 -9.66 5.99 16.95
C LEU A 68 -10.01 4.61 17.50
N LYS A 69 -10.91 4.52 18.50
CA LYS A 69 -11.39 3.23 19.02
C LYS A 69 -12.08 2.38 17.95
N MET A 70 -12.92 2.98 17.11
CA MET A 70 -13.57 2.25 16.02
C MET A 70 -12.56 1.72 15.01
N LEU A 71 -11.60 2.55 14.58
CA LEU A 71 -10.54 2.15 13.66
C LEU A 71 -9.70 1.03 14.27
N TYR A 72 -9.36 1.13 15.56
CA TYR A 72 -8.62 0.10 16.29
C TYR A 72 -9.34 -1.25 16.30
N LEU A 73 -10.63 -1.26 16.64
CA LEU A 73 -11.43 -2.50 16.61
C LEU A 73 -11.51 -3.09 15.19
N ALA A 74 -11.69 -2.25 14.18
CA ALA A 74 -11.67 -2.69 12.79
C ALA A 74 -10.31 -3.29 12.39
N MET A 75 -9.19 -2.68 12.79
CA MET A 75 -7.85 -3.21 12.56
C MET A 75 -7.64 -4.56 13.23
N ILE A 76 -8.10 -4.75 14.46
CA ILE A 76 -8.08 -6.06 15.13
C ILE A 76 -8.84 -7.10 14.30
N ASP A 77 -10.05 -6.78 13.83
CA ASP A 77 -10.86 -7.75 13.07
C ASP A 77 -10.31 -8.06 11.68
N ILE A 78 -9.66 -7.09 11.04
CA ILE A 78 -8.95 -7.28 9.77
C ILE A 78 -7.75 -8.23 9.99
N THR A 79 -6.91 -7.92 10.98
CA THR A 79 -5.66 -8.66 11.25
C THR A 79 -5.91 -10.10 11.70
N LYS A 80 -7.01 -10.39 12.41
CA LYS A 80 -7.44 -11.77 12.72
C LYS A 80 -7.57 -12.66 11.48
N LYS A 81 -7.90 -12.08 10.32
CA LYS A 81 -8.08 -12.82 9.05
C LYS A 81 -6.78 -12.93 8.25
N TRP A 82 -5.71 -12.25 8.65
CA TRP A 82 -4.43 -12.24 7.97
C TRP A 82 -3.56 -13.41 8.43
N THR A 83 -4.07 -14.62 8.26
CA THR A 83 -3.38 -15.87 8.60
C THR A 83 -2.65 -16.50 7.40
N GLY A 84 -2.91 -16.00 6.19
CA GLY A 84 -2.33 -16.52 4.97
C GLY A 84 -0.83 -16.20 4.85
N ARG A 85 -0.03 -17.20 4.46
CA ARG A 85 1.37 -17.01 4.07
C ARG A 85 1.44 -16.59 2.60
N ARG A 86 2.24 -15.57 2.29
CA ARG A 86 2.53 -15.20 0.89
C ARG A 86 3.37 -16.31 0.24
N GLN A 87 2.91 -16.85 -0.90
CA GLN A 87 3.50 -18.05 -1.51
C GLN A 87 4.96 -17.86 -1.95
N ASP A 88 5.30 -16.68 -2.45
CA ASP A 88 6.63 -16.30 -2.94
C ASP A 88 7.55 -15.76 -1.83
N TRP A 89 7.16 -15.85 -0.55
CA TRP A 89 7.91 -15.23 0.56
C TRP A 89 9.35 -15.74 0.69
N SER A 90 9.60 -17.04 0.49
CA SER A 90 10.97 -17.59 0.60
C SER A 90 11.93 -16.96 -0.40
N ILE A 91 11.49 -16.76 -1.64
CA ILE A 91 12.29 -16.15 -2.71
C ILE A 91 12.50 -14.66 -2.42
N ILE A 92 11.42 -13.96 -2.04
CA ILE A 92 11.49 -12.54 -1.66
C ILE A 92 12.47 -12.34 -0.49
N HIS A 93 12.39 -13.19 0.53
CA HIS A 93 13.25 -13.13 1.70
C HIS A 93 14.72 -13.34 1.33
N ALA A 94 15.03 -14.31 0.48
CA ALA A 94 16.39 -14.53 -0.01
C ALA A 94 16.93 -13.31 -0.79
N GLN A 95 16.11 -12.71 -1.66
CA GLN A 95 16.49 -11.49 -2.37
C GLN A 95 16.71 -10.30 -1.42
N LEU A 96 15.89 -10.16 -0.39
CA LEU A 96 16.07 -9.13 0.64
C LEU A 96 17.35 -9.35 1.45
N ALA A 97 17.66 -10.58 1.83
CA ALA A 97 18.88 -10.92 2.57
C ALA A 97 20.14 -10.58 1.76
N VAL A 98 20.16 -10.90 0.46
CA VAL A 98 21.29 -10.54 -0.41
C VAL A 98 21.37 -9.02 -0.62
N PHE A 99 20.23 -8.36 -0.90
CA PHE A 99 20.21 -6.92 -1.18
C PHE A 99 20.51 -6.07 0.05
N PHE A 100 20.22 -6.57 1.26
CA PHE A 100 20.44 -5.92 2.54
C PHE A 100 21.37 -6.74 3.46
N ALA A 101 22.41 -7.34 2.89
CA ALA A 101 23.34 -8.21 3.62
C ALA A 101 23.90 -7.57 4.89
N ASP A 102 24.22 -6.28 4.87
CA ASP A 102 24.75 -5.56 6.04
C ASP A 102 23.74 -5.30 7.17
N ARG A 103 22.46 -5.62 6.95
CA ARG A 103 21.36 -5.33 7.89
C ARG A 103 20.61 -6.56 8.37
N MET A 104 20.61 -7.64 7.61
CA MET A 104 19.97 -8.89 7.99
C MET A 104 21.04 -9.84 8.54
N LEU A 105 20.95 -10.14 9.84
CA LEU A 105 21.75 -11.20 10.45
C LEU A 105 21.25 -12.56 9.93
N ASP A 106 22.18 -13.46 9.61
CA ASP A 106 21.89 -14.84 9.17
C ASP A 106 21.01 -15.61 10.17
#